data_AF-A0A954IPL0-F1
#
_entry.id   AF-A0A954IPL0-F1
#
_cell.length_a   1.000
_cell.length_b   1.000
_cell.length_c   1.000
_cell.angle_alpha   90.00
_cell.angle_beta   90.00
_cell.angle_gamma   90.00
#
_symmetry.space_group_name_H-M   'P 1'
#
loop_
_entity.id
_entity.type
_entity.pdbx_description
1 polymer ?
#
loop_
_entity_poly.entity_id
_entity_poly.type
_entity_poly.pdbx_seq_one_letter_code
_entity_poly.pdbx_strand_id
1 'polypeptide(L)'
;IDFSMPAGLAKIAEVCGQREIALVAATTGLTKEQQAIVDTAAQTAPVVLAPNMSLAENLTMKLVREAAKILKNVESGVDVEIIERHHRFKEDAPSGTALQFGKIVAEEMGQTGHVHGRHGRPGLRPRTEIGYHALRTGDNVGEHTIVFGLMGETIDIDVKGHTRDSYAFGALAAAKFLVTKGP
;
A
#
# COMPACT_ATOMS: atom_id res chain seq x y z
N ILE A 1 -2.08 19.28 -1.02
CA ILE A 1 -2.68 17.93 -1.12
C ILE A 1 -2.70 17.58 -2.60
N ASP A 2 -2.04 16.50 -3.01
CA ASP A 2 -1.88 16.10 -4.39
C ASP A 2 -2.22 14.60 -4.60
N PHE A 3 -3.07 14.33 -5.59
CA PHE A 3 -3.45 12.99 -6.06
C PHE A 3 -3.29 12.94 -7.60
N SER A 4 -2.30 13.66 -8.13
CA SER A 4 -2.04 13.74 -9.57
C SER A 4 -1.18 12.59 -10.08
N MET A 5 -0.50 12.79 -11.21
CA MET A 5 0.38 11.82 -11.85
C MET A 5 1.84 12.04 -11.40
N PRO A 6 2.74 11.04 -11.55
CA PRO A 6 4.15 11.15 -11.14
C PRO A 6 4.87 12.41 -11.62
N ALA A 7 4.68 12.80 -12.88
CA ALA A 7 5.27 14.01 -13.45
C ALA A 7 4.70 15.31 -12.86
N GLY A 8 3.43 15.28 -12.42
CA GLY A 8 2.78 16.39 -11.73
C GLY A 8 3.31 16.55 -10.32
N LEU A 9 3.36 15.45 -9.56
CA LEU A 9 3.88 15.45 -8.19
C LEU A 9 5.32 15.97 -8.13
N ALA A 10 6.21 15.55 -9.04
CA ALA A 10 7.60 16.02 -9.05
C ALA A 10 7.69 17.55 -9.12
N LYS A 11 6.95 18.19 -10.03
CA LYS A 11 6.91 19.65 -10.15
C LYS A 11 6.28 20.33 -8.93
N ILE A 12 5.23 19.74 -8.37
CA ILE A 12 4.58 20.26 -7.16
C ILE A 12 5.54 20.19 -5.97
N ALA A 13 6.28 19.09 -5.83
CA ALA A 13 7.26 18.90 -4.77
C ALA A 13 8.38 19.95 -4.82
N GLU A 14 8.93 20.24 -6.01
CA GLU A 14 9.92 21.31 -6.18
C GLU A 14 9.39 22.67 -5.68
N VAL A 15 8.17 23.03 -6.09
CA VAL A 15 7.54 24.30 -5.66
C VAL A 15 7.27 24.30 -4.16
N CYS A 16 6.79 23.19 -3.61
CA CYS A 16 6.55 23.04 -2.18
C CYS A 16 7.84 23.18 -1.36
N GLY A 17 8.93 22.54 -1.79
CA GLY A 17 10.24 22.66 -1.15
C GLY A 17 10.80 24.08 -1.21
N GLN A 18 10.73 24.75 -2.36
CA GLN A 18 11.22 26.13 -2.54
C GLN A 18 10.44 27.17 -1.72
N ARG A 19 9.16 26.91 -1.46
CA ARG A 19 8.26 27.85 -0.77
C ARG A 19 7.92 27.42 0.65
N GLU A 20 8.53 26.35 1.13
CA GLU A 20 8.29 25.77 2.46
C GLU A 20 6.79 25.44 2.70
N ILE A 21 6.11 24.98 1.64
CA ILE A 21 4.69 24.63 1.69
C ILE A 21 4.54 23.13 2.00
N ALA A 22 3.87 22.81 3.10
CA ALA A 22 3.56 21.44 3.47
C ALA A 22 2.83 20.67 2.36
N LEU A 23 3.29 19.44 2.07
CA LEU A 23 2.80 18.62 0.98
C LEU A 23 2.25 17.28 1.49
N VAL A 24 0.96 17.05 1.30
CA VAL A 24 0.36 15.71 1.36
C VAL A 24 0.25 15.21 -0.08
N ALA A 25 0.78 14.03 -0.37
CA ALA A 25 0.75 13.43 -1.71
C ALA A 25 0.41 11.94 -1.64
N ALA A 26 -0.45 11.47 -2.54
CA ALA A 26 -0.85 10.06 -2.64
C ALA A 26 -0.50 9.40 -3.98
N THR A 27 0.38 10.04 -4.76
CA THR A 27 0.78 9.56 -6.09
C THR A 27 1.70 8.34 -5.96
N THR A 28 1.32 7.23 -6.60
CA THR A 28 2.11 6.00 -6.67
C THR A 28 2.89 5.89 -7.97
N GLY A 29 3.89 5.00 -8.02
CA GLY A 29 4.62 4.69 -9.27
C GLY A 29 5.68 5.74 -9.65
N LEU A 30 6.26 6.42 -8.66
CA LEU A 30 7.38 7.34 -8.88
C LEU A 30 8.62 6.59 -9.36
N THR A 31 9.35 7.17 -10.32
CA THR A 31 10.70 6.72 -10.62
C THR A 31 11.65 7.10 -9.48
N LYS A 32 12.87 6.54 -9.46
CA LYS A 32 13.87 6.88 -8.44
C LYS A 32 14.22 8.36 -8.46
N GLU A 33 14.29 8.95 -9.65
CA GLU A 33 14.57 10.37 -9.85
C GLU A 33 13.44 11.24 -9.31
N GLN A 34 12.18 10.85 -9.57
CA GLN A 34 11.00 11.56 -9.03
C GLN A 34 10.90 11.44 -7.51
N GLN A 35 11.21 10.26 -6.96
CA GLN A 35 11.27 10.07 -5.51
C GLN A 35 12.35 10.98 -4.89
N ALA A 36 13.55 11.06 -5.50
CA ALA A 36 14.61 11.92 -5.01
C ALA A 36 14.23 13.41 -5.00
N ILE A 37 13.38 13.86 -5.94
CA ILE A 37 12.83 15.23 -5.93
C ILE A 37 11.93 15.44 -4.72
N VAL A 38 11.03 14.49 -4.42
CA VAL A 38 10.17 14.55 -3.24
C VAL A 38 11.00 14.53 -1.95
N ASP A 39 12.01 13.67 -1.88
CA ASP A 39 12.92 13.56 -0.74
C ASP A 39 13.73 14.86 -0.54
N THR A 40 14.11 15.53 -1.62
CA THR A 40 14.78 16.85 -1.56
C THR A 40 13.84 17.92 -1.03
N ALA A 41 12.58 17.95 -1.49
CA ALA A 41 11.58 18.87 -0.98
C ALA A 41 11.29 18.65 0.51
N ALA A 42 11.33 17.39 0.97
CA ALA A 42 11.16 17.03 2.37
C ALA A 42 12.26 17.56 3.30
N GLN A 43 13.39 18.04 2.76
CA GLN A 43 14.44 18.67 3.57
C GLN A 43 14.07 20.10 4.01
N THR A 44 13.13 20.75 3.33
CA THR A 44 12.74 22.15 3.59
C THR A 44 11.25 22.34 3.83
N ALA A 45 10.41 21.37 3.47
CA ALA A 45 8.97 21.40 3.70
C ALA A 45 8.50 20.11 4.37
N PRO A 46 7.47 20.16 5.26
CA PRO A 46 6.87 18.94 5.79
C PRO A 46 6.16 18.15 4.70
N VAL A 47 6.51 16.87 4.52
CA VAL A 47 5.93 16.00 3.47
C VAL A 47 5.32 14.74 4.06
N VAL A 48 4.09 14.42 3.65
CA VAL A 48 3.48 13.09 3.78
C VAL A 48 3.29 12.54 2.38
N LEU A 49 4.04 11.48 2.05
CA LEU A 49 3.82 10.68 0.86
C LEU A 49 3.34 9.29 1.30
N ALA A 50 2.14 8.89 0.88
CA ALA A 50 1.57 7.58 1.21
C ALA A 50 0.87 6.98 0.00
N PRO A 51 1.00 5.66 -0.27
CA PRO A 51 0.34 5.04 -1.42
C PRO A 51 -1.19 4.99 -1.27
N ASN A 52 -1.71 5.28 -0.07
CA ASN A 52 -3.12 5.32 0.24
C ASN A 52 -3.36 6.29 1.41
N MET A 53 -4.33 7.19 1.27
CA MET A 53 -4.66 8.16 2.31
C MET A 53 -5.73 7.65 3.29
N SER A 54 -6.36 6.50 3.04
CA SER A 54 -7.31 5.91 3.99
C SER A 54 -6.62 5.57 5.31
N LEU A 55 -7.15 6.10 6.41
CA LEU A 55 -6.66 5.79 7.75
C LEU A 55 -6.81 4.29 8.06
N ALA A 56 -7.92 3.69 7.63
CA ALA A 56 -8.18 2.27 7.85
C ALA A 56 -7.13 1.40 7.12
N GLU A 57 -6.81 1.73 5.87
CA GLU A 57 -5.78 1.01 5.09
C GLU A 57 -4.40 1.12 5.77
N ASN A 58 -4.02 2.32 6.24
CA ASN A 58 -2.76 2.52 6.96
C ASN A 58 -2.72 1.77 8.30
N LEU A 59 -3.84 1.72 9.03
CA LEU A 59 -3.95 0.91 10.24
C LEU A 59 -3.82 -0.58 9.91
N THR A 60 -4.49 -1.05 8.85
CA THR A 60 -4.41 -2.43 8.38
C THR A 60 -2.97 -2.79 8.01
N MET A 61 -2.20 -1.90 7.37
CA MET A 61 -0.78 -2.11 7.11
C MET A 61 0.02 -2.33 8.40
N LYS A 62 -0.29 -1.59 9.47
CA LYS A 62 0.32 -1.80 10.79
C LYS A 62 -0.08 -3.16 11.37
N LEU A 63 -1.35 -3.55 11.28
CA LEU A 63 -1.84 -4.83 11.78
C LEU A 63 -1.20 -6.02 11.03
N VAL A 64 -1.12 -5.93 9.70
CA VAL A 64 -0.45 -6.93 8.85
C VAL A 64 1.02 -7.05 9.22
N ARG A 65 1.72 -5.93 9.46
CA ARG A 65 3.12 -5.95 9.90
C ARG A 65 3.29 -6.68 11.24
N GLU A 66 2.44 -6.38 12.21
CA GLU A 66 2.51 -7.04 13.52
C GLU A 66 2.14 -8.53 13.45
N ALA A 67 1.11 -8.88 12.67
CA ALA A 67 0.76 -10.28 12.42
C ALA A 67 1.94 -11.02 11.77
N ALA A 68 2.53 -10.47 10.71
CA ALA A 68 3.68 -11.05 10.01
C ALA A 68 4.89 -11.26 10.95
N LYS A 69 5.21 -10.29 11.81
CA LYS A 69 6.28 -10.40 12.80
C LYS A 69 6.10 -11.55 13.78
N ILE A 70 4.87 -11.75 14.26
CA ILE A 70 4.53 -12.80 15.21
C ILE A 70 4.56 -14.16 14.51
N LEU A 71 3.97 -14.22 13.32
CA LEU A 71 3.74 -15.46 12.58
C LEU A 71 4.99 -16.02 11.90
N LYS A 72 6.02 -15.21 11.62
CA LYS A 72 7.23 -15.66 10.90
C LYS A 72 7.98 -16.84 11.53
N ASN A 73 7.80 -17.08 12.82
CA ASN A 73 8.52 -18.13 13.56
C ASN A 73 7.68 -19.41 13.74
N VAL A 74 6.50 -19.50 13.13
CA VAL A 74 5.67 -20.71 13.17
C VAL A 74 6.35 -21.82 12.35
N GLU A 75 6.67 -22.94 13.01
CA GLU A 75 7.46 -24.04 12.43
C GLU A 75 6.80 -24.72 11.21
N SER A 76 5.47 -24.83 11.23
CA SER A 76 4.70 -25.37 10.11
C SER A 76 4.75 -24.47 8.86
N GLY A 77 5.24 -23.23 9.00
CA GLY A 77 5.21 -22.19 7.99
C GLY A 77 3.86 -21.47 7.95
N VAL A 78 3.84 -20.33 7.27
CA VAL A 78 2.63 -19.53 7.09
C VAL A 78 2.55 -19.10 5.63
N ASP A 79 1.47 -19.47 4.97
CA ASP A 79 1.18 -19.05 3.61
C ASP A 79 0.53 -17.67 3.64
N VAL A 80 0.92 -16.78 2.72
CA VAL A 80 0.35 -15.43 2.62
C VAL A 80 -0.25 -15.19 1.25
N GLU A 81 -1.53 -14.83 1.22
CA GLU A 81 -2.24 -14.43 0.01
C GLU A 81 -2.84 -13.04 0.18
N ILE A 82 -2.73 -12.22 -0.85
CA ILE A 82 -3.25 -10.85 -0.91
C ILE A 82 -4.31 -10.81 -1.98
N ILE A 83 -5.55 -10.57 -1.57
CA ILE A 83 -6.71 -10.47 -2.44
C ILE A 83 -7.11 -9.01 -2.48
N GLU A 84 -7.24 -8.43 -3.67
CA GLU A 84 -7.69 -7.06 -3.86
C GLU A 84 -8.85 -6.98 -4.84
N ARG A 85 -9.76 -6.03 -4.60
CA ARG A 85 -10.91 -5.77 -5.47
C ARG A 85 -11.02 -4.28 -5.74
N HIS A 86 -11.17 -3.93 -7.01
CA HIS A 86 -11.38 -2.57 -7.46
C HIS A 86 -12.35 -2.53 -8.65
N HIS A 87 -12.78 -1.33 -9.01
CA HIS A 87 -13.65 -1.06 -10.16
C HIS A 87 -13.04 -1.51 -11.49
N ARG A 88 -13.90 -1.73 -12.50
CA ARG A 88 -13.51 -2.19 -13.84
C ARG A 88 -12.53 -1.26 -14.58
N PHE A 89 -12.49 0.02 -14.21
CA PHE A 89 -11.64 1.03 -14.85
C PHE A 89 -10.22 1.14 -14.26
N LYS A 90 -9.87 0.31 -13.26
CA LYS A 90 -8.53 0.35 -12.67
C LYS A 90 -7.58 -0.45 -13.55
N GLU A 91 -6.57 0.21 -14.09
CA GLU A 91 -5.64 -0.35 -15.08
C GLU A 91 -4.51 -1.17 -14.45
N ASP A 92 -3.92 -0.69 -13.35
CA ASP A 92 -2.82 -1.37 -12.65
C ASP A 92 -3.30 -2.56 -11.85
N ALA A 93 -2.56 -3.68 -11.88
CA ALA A 93 -2.82 -4.89 -11.09
C ALA A 93 -1.50 -5.64 -10.78
N PRO A 94 -1.22 -5.99 -9.51
CA PRO A 94 -1.95 -5.62 -8.30
C PRO A 94 -1.94 -4.11 -8.03
N SER A 95 -2.88 -3.63 -7.23
CA SER A 95 -2.92 -2.24 -6.78
C SER A 95 -1.64 -1.85 -6.04
N GLY A 96 -1.27 -0.57 -6.06
CA GLY A 96 -0.16 -0.06 -5.25
C GLY A 96 -0.29 -0.36 -3.75
N THR A 97 -1.53 -0.42 -3.23
CA THR A 97 -1.79 -0.80 -1.83
C THR A 97 -1.52 -2.29 -1.59
N ALA A 98 -1.94 -3.17 -2.51
CA ALA A 98 -1.64 -4.60 -2.44
C ALA A 98 -0.13 -4.87 -2.52
N LEU A 99 0.59 -4.16 -3.39
CA LEU A 99 2.05 -4.24 -3.45
C LEU A 99 2.72 -3.81 -2.14
N GLN A 100 2.19 -2.76 -1.49
CA GLN A 100 2.68 -2.32 -0.19
C GLN A 100 2.46 -3.37 0.91
N PHE A 101 1.32 -4.06 0.93
CA PHE A 101 1.11 -5.18 1.85
C PHE A 101 2.11 -6.31 1.61
N GLY A 102 2.35 -6.69 0.37
CA GLY A 102 3.33 -7.74 0.08
C GLY A 102 4.77 -7.34 0.40
N LYS A 103 5.11 -6.05 0.25
CA LYS A 103 6.40 -5.53 0.72
C LYS A 103 6.55 -5.69 2.24
N ILE A 104 5.51 -5.36 3.01
CA ILE A 104 5.51 -5.55 4.48
C ILE A 104 5.73 -7.03 4.83
N VAL A 105 5.01 -7.93 4.17
CA VAL A 105 5.14 -9.38 4.39
C VAL A 105 6.55 -9.87 4.05
N ALA A 106 7.10 -9.44 2.92
CA ALA A 106 8.45 -9.78 2.51
C ALA A 106 9.52 -9.30 3.50
N GLU A 107 9.39 -8.06 3.99
CA GLU A 107 10.30 -7.47 4.99
C GLU A 107 10.28 -8.24 6.31
N GLU A 108 9.10 -8.61 6.81
CA GLU A 108 8.97 -9.20 8.14
C GLU A 108 9.18 -10.72 8.15
N MET A 109 8.72 -11.42 7.10
CA MET A 109 8.72 -12.90 7.03
C MET A 109 9.82 -13.47 6.13
N GLY A 110 10.52 -12.63 5.36
CA GLY A 110 11.55 -13.08 4.42
C GLY A 110 11.01 -13.85 3.21
N GLN A 111 9.70 -13.76 2.94
CA GLN A 111 9.09 -14.32 1.73
C GLN A 111 9.43 -13.44 0.52
N THR A 112 9.82 -14.08 -0.59
CA THR A 112 10.39 -13.38 -1.77
C THR A 112 9.72 -13.74 -3.09
N GLY A 113 8.91 -14.79 -3.13
CA GLY A 113 8.27 -15.28 -4.35
C GLY A 113 6.95 -14.55 -4.61
N HIS A 114 6.96 -13.48 -5.39
CA HIS A 114 5.71 -12.80 -5.76
C HIS A 114 5.04 -13.54 -6.94
N VAL A 115 3.84 -14.10 -6.71
CA VAL A 115 3.09 -14.87 -7.71
C VAL A 115 1.75 -14.20 -8.00
N HIS A 116 1.47 -13.98 -9.28
CA HIS A 116 0.27 -13.28 -9.75
C HIS A 116 -0.71 -14.26 -10.41
N GLY A 117 -1.70 -14.71 -9.65
CA GLY A 117 -2.68 -15.70 -10.10
C GLY A 117 -2.13 -17.12 -10.27
N ARG A 118 -3.03 -18.09 -10.42
CA ARG A 118 -2.71 -19.51 -10.69
C ARG A 118 -3.71 -20.08 -11.69
N HIS A 119 -3.26 -20.96 -12.59
CA HIS A 119 -4.10 -21.58 -13.61
C HIS A 119 -3.71 -23.04 -13.85
N GLY A 120 -4.70 -23.92 -13.99
CA GLY A 120 -4.47 -25.35 -14.23
C GLY A 120 -3.86 -26.07 -13.02
N ARG A 121 -2.69 -26.71 -13.22
CA ARG A 121 -1.97 -27.50 -12.19
C ARG A 121 -0.61 -26.85 -11.90
N PRO A 122 -0.54 -25.78 -11.09
CA PRO A 122 0.69 -25.03 -10.84
C PRO A 122 1.73 -25.79 -10.01
N GLY A 123 1.35 -26.92 -9.39
CA GLY A 123 2.20 -27.67 -8.46
C GLY A 123 2.01 -27.21 -7.01
N LEU A 124 2.91 -27.65 -6.13
CA LEU A 124 2.89 -27.27 -4.72
C LEU A 124 3.33 -25.81 -4.56
N ARG A 125 2.71 -25.11 -3.61
CA ARG A 125 3.05 -23.73 -3.24
C ARG A 125 4.39 -23.70 -2.47
N PRO A 126 5.41 -22.96 -2.92
CA PRO A 126 6.62 -22.73 -2.14
C PRO A 126 6.32 -21.92 -0.87
N ARG A 127 7.00 -22.24 0.24
CA ARG A 127 6.85 -21.51 1.51
C ARG A 127 7.28 -20.03 1.45
N THR A 128 8.08 -19.66 0.46
CA THR A 128 8.56 -18.29 0.24
C THR A 128 7.61 -17.45 -0.60
N GLU A 129 6.48 -18.00 -1.03
CA GLU A 129 5.54 -17.33 -1.93
C GLU A 129 4.64 -16.32 -1.20
N ILE A 130 4.40 -15.18 -1.83
CA ILE A 130 3.32 -14.22 -1.57
C ILE A 130 2.41 -14.22 -2.80
N GLY A 131 1.19 -14.72 -2.65
CA GLY A 131 0.22 -14.80 -3.74
C GLY A 131 -0.59 -13.52 -3.88
N TYR A 132 -0.88 -13.09 -5.11
CA TYR A 132 -1.72 -11.93 -5.41
C TYR A 132 -2.90 -12.29 -6.30
N HIS A 133 -4.09 -11.79 -5.93
CA HIS A 133 -5.34 -11.97 -6.68
C HIS A 133 -6.02 -10.63 -6.86
N ALA A 134 -6.09 -10.13 -8.10
CA ALA A 134 -6.67 -8.83 -8.42
C ALA A 134 -8.02 -8.97 -9.13
N LEU A 135 -9.08 -8.51 -8.48
CA LEU A 135 -10.44 -8.51 -9.02
C LEU A 135 -10.77 -7.13 -9.60
N ARG A 136 -11.35 -7.10 -10.80
CA ARG A 136 -11.87 -5.89 -11.45
C ARG A 136 -13.37 -6.06 -11.65
N THR A 137 -14.17 -5.35 -10.85
CA THR A 137 -15.62 -5.54 -10.81
C THR A 137 -16.37 -4.26 -10.51
N GLY A 138 -17.40 -3.98 -11.32
CA GLY A 138 -18.31 -2.86 -11.11
C GLY A 138 -17.59 -1.53 -10.91
N ASP A 139 -18.03 -0.83 -9.87
CA ASP A 139 -17.58 0.48 -9.37
C ASP A 139 -16.91 0.36 -7.99
N ASN A 140 -16.45 -0.85 -7.61
CA ASN A 140 -15.84 -1.09 -6.30
C ASN A 140 -14.69 -0.10 -6.01
N VAL A 141 -14.74 0.55 -4.86
CA VAL A 141 -13.81 1.64 -4.51
C VAL A 141 -12.40 1.12 -4.27
N GLY A 142 -12.28 -0.07 -3.67
CA GLY A 142 -11.03 -0.65 -3.23
C GLY A 142 -11.26 -1.51 -1.98
N GLU A 143 -10.84 -2.76 -2.03
CA GLU A 143 -10.83 -3.69 -0.91
C GLU A 143 -9.54 -4.49 -0.92
N HIS A 144 -9.03 -4.83 0.26
CA HIS A 144 -7.84 -5.64 0.45
C HIS A 144 -8.07 -6.64 1.59
N THR A 145 -7.84 -7.91 1.31
CA THR A 145 -7.81 -8.99 2.30
C THR A 145 -6.43 -9.63 2.29
N ILE A 146 -5.78 -9.65 3.44
CA ILE A 146 -4.49 -10.32 3.64
C ILE A 146 -4.79 -11.57 4.44
N VAL A 147 -4.55 -12.72 3.81
CA VAL A 147 -4.81 -14.05 4.36
C VAL A 147 -3.50 -14.61 4.87
N PHE A 148 -3.46 -14.97 6.15
CA PHE A 148 -2.39 -15.79 6.74
C PHE A 148 -2.93 -17.20 6.95
N GLY A 149 -2.50 -18.14 6.11
CA GLY A 149 -2.86 -19.55 6.19
C GLY A 149 -1.89 -20.34 7.06
N LEU A 150 -2.42 -20.99 8.10
CA LEU A 150 -1.70 -21.90 8.98
C LEU A 150 -2.28 -23.31 8.85
N MET A 151 -1.60 -24.30 9.44
CA MET A 151 -2.14 -25.65 9.52
C MET A 151 -3.33 -25.69 10.49
N GLY A 152 -4.54 -25.87 9.96
CA GLY A 152 -5.77 -26.02 10.75
C GLY A 152 -6.51 -24.72 11.07
N GLU A 153 -5.94 -23.56 10.75
CA GLU A 153 -6.55 -22.26 11.02
C GLU A 153 -6.13 -21.19 10.00
N THR A 154 -6.82 -20.07 9.98
CA THR A 154 -6.57 -18.97 9.04
C THR A 154 -6.92 -17.64 9.70
N ILE A 155 -6.13 -16.61 9.41
CA ILE A 155 -6.41 -15.23 9.82
C ILE A 155 -6.60 -14.38 8.58
N ASP A 156 -7.78 -13.78 8.45
CA ASP A 156 -8.09 -12.82 7.40
C ASP A 156 -8.11 -11.41 7.99
N ILE A 157 -7.26 -10.53 7.47
CA ILE A 157 -7.28 -9.10 7.79
C ILE A 157 -7.86 -8.36 6.58
N ASP A 158 -9.08 -7.85 6.73
CA ASP A 158 -9.85 -7.26 5.65
C ASP A 158 -10.11 -5.77 5.87
N VAL A 159 -10.00 -4.98 4.79
CA VAL A 159 -10.33 -3.56 4.77
C VAL A 159 -11.06 -3.22 3.48
N LYS A 160 -12.16 -2.47 3.61
CA LYS A 160 -13.08 -2.15 2.51
C LYS A 160 -13.40 -0.67 2.45
N GLY A 161 -13.23 -0.07 1.27
CA GLY A 161 -13.70 1.26 0.96
C GLY A 161 -15.16 1.23 0.49
N HIS A 162 -16.04 1.97 1.15
CA HIS A 162 -17.43 2.14 0.68
C HIS A 162 -17.58 3.36 -0.24
N THR A 163 -16.82 4.42 0.02
CA THR A 163 -16.75 5.63 -0.81
C THR A 163 -15.31 6.13 -0.89
N ARG A 164 -15.02 6.95 -1.90
CA ARG A 164 -13.73 7.62 -2.04
C ARG A 164 -13.49 8.72 -0.99
N ASP A 165 -14.50 9.08 -0.20
CA ASP A 165 -14.37 10.09 0.84
C ASP A 165 -13.38 9.66 1.93
N SER A 166 -13.22 8.35 2.14
CA SER A 166 -12.23 7.79 3.06
C SER A 166 -10.80 8.29 2.76
N TYR A 167 -10.43 8.40 1.48
CA TYR A 167 -9.14 8.94 1.05
C TYR A 167 -9.07 10.46 1.24
N ALA A 168 -10.16 11.18 0.95
CA ALA A 168 -10.22 12.63 1.12
C ALA A 168 -10.11 13.05 2.59
N PHE A 169 -10.86 12.40 3.49
CA PHE A 169 -10.79 12.66 4.92
C PHE A 169 -9.41 12.36 5.50
N GLY A 170 -8.78 11.26 5.06
CA GLY A 170 -7.42 10.95 5.47
C GLY A 170 -6.38 11.96 4.98
N ALA A 171 -6.50 12.45 3.74
CA ALA A 171 -5.64 13.51 3.24
C ALA A 171 -5.81 14.83 3.99
N LEU A 172 -7.05 15.18 4.37
CA LEU A 172 -7.34 16.33 5.23
C LEU A 172 -6.76 16.15 6.63
N ALA A 173 -6.83 14.95 7.20
CA ALA A 173 -6.20 14.64 8.48
C ALA A 173 -4.67 14.77 8.41
N ALA A 174 -4.06 14.23 7.36
CA ALA A 174 -2.62 14.37 7.10
C ALA A 174 -2.20 15.84 6.93
N ALA A 175 -3.01 16.65 6.23
CA ALA A 175 -2.74 18.07 6.08
C ALA A 175 -2.80 18.82 7.42
N LYS A 176 -3.83 18.56 8.24
CA LYS A 176 -3.95 19.11 9.60
C LYS A 176 -2.79 18.69 10.51
N PHE A 177 -2.28 17.47 10.35
CA PHE A 177 -1.10 17.01 11.07
C PHE A 177 0.16 17.77 10.62
N LEU A 178 0.39 17.88 9.31
CA LEU A 178 1.59 18.46 8.73
C LEU A 178 1.80 19.94 9.03
N VAL A 179 0.74 20.75 9.12
CA VAL A 179 0.87 22.21 9.37
C VAL A 179 1.54 22.55 10.71
N THR A 180 1.75 21.57 11.58
CA THR A 180 2.44 21.73 12.88
C THR A 180 3.79 21.02 12.95
N LYS A 181 4.27 20.46 11.83
CA LYS A 181 5.52 19.70 11.75
C LYS A 181 6.59 20.52 11.06
N GLY A 182 7.85 20.22 11.41
CA GLY A 182 9.00 20.65 10.61
C GLY A 182 9.17 19.75 9.39
N PRO A 183 10.14 20.09 8.53
CA PRO A 183 10.63 19.20 7.47
C PRO A 183 11.06 17.84 8.02
#